data_AF-A0A0X3PCQ6-F1
#
_entry.id   AF-A0A0X3PCQ6-F1
#
_cell.length_a   1.000
_cell.length_b   1.000
_cell.length_c   1.000
_cell.angle_alpha   90.00
_cell.angle_beta   90.00
_cell.angle_gamma   90.00
#
_symmetry.space_group_name_H-M   'P 1'
#
loop_
_entity.id
_entity.type
_entity.pdbx_description
1 polymer ?
#
loop_
_entity_poly.entity_id
_entity_poly.type
_entity_poly.pdbx_seq_one_letter_code
_entity_poly.pdbx_strand_id
1 'polypeptide(L)'
;VHKYLLVKRSLPHSLYVQPKETGGAAMLETRTLFGGAFQIQLPASFKDVSTFRQVPDNQEVFVNDDNEESVSIDILDSVTATSPGEAARLHFEAIAECNAASSSTIQSVRLHSSDSCPSVVLVHGLQKVAKFNQVEEDLVQIAFALYRFTDNQADVLVCHNKPCPSSFENGSATWLGDSSQSSPAGINETCLLSLRLLDPGIFG
;
A
#
# COMPACT_ATOMS: atom_id res chain seq x y z
N VAL A 1 -11.89 1.25 12.46
CA VAL A 1 -10.84 0.39 13.05
C VAL A 1 -10.04 -0.36 11.97
N HIS A 2 -10.07 0.10 10.70
CA HIS A 2 -9.35 -0.54 9.60
C HIS A 2 -8.94 0.53 8.59
N LYS A 3 -8.23 1.58 9.05
CA LYS A 3 -7.92 2.77 8.24
C LYS A 3 -7.23 2.40 6.91
N TYR A 4 -6.42 1.35 6.94
CA TYR A 4 -5.62 0.89 5.81
C TYR A 4 -6.21 -0.32 5.09
N LEU A 5 -7.29 -0.93 5.60
CA LEU A 5 -7.89 -2.11 5.00
C LEU A 5 -9.26 -1.76 4.43
N LEU A 6 -9.27 -1.48 3.14
CA LEU A 6 -10.51 -1.28 2.39
C LEU A 6 -11.04 -2.59 1.89
N VAL A 7 -11.56 -3.36 2.84
CA VAL A 7 -12.25 -4.58 2.47
C VAL A 7 -13.71 -4.25 2.25
N LYS A 8 -14.19 -4.51 1.03
CA LYS A 8 -15.62 -4.53 0.74
C LYS A 8 -16.32 -5.47 1.73
N ARG A 9 -17.51 -5.08 2.18
CA ARG A 9 -18.40 -5.97 2.94
C ARG A 9 -18.75 -7.17 2.04
N SER A 10 -18.59 -8.36 2.61
CA SER A 10 -19.02 -9.68 2.14
C SER A 10 -20.10 -9.64 1.05
N LEU A 11 -19.73 -10.02 -0.17
CA LEU A 11 -20.65 -10.76 -1.04
C LEU A 11 -20.46 -12.26 -0.74
N PRO A 12 -21.54 -13.06 -0.74
CA PRO A 12 -21.46 -14.46 -0.38
C PRO A 12 -20.48 -15.23 -1.27
N HIS A 13 -19.74 -16.17 -0.65
CA HIS A 13 -18.66 -17.02 -1.20
C HIS A 13 -18.97 -17.79 -2.50
N SER A 14 -20.17 -17.67 -3.08
CA SER A 14 -20.60 -18.40 -4.28
C SER A 14 -20.34 -17.67 -5.61
N LEU A 15 -19.65 -16.52 -5.61
CA LEU A 15 -19.47 -15.70 -6.83
C LEU A 15 -18.01 -15.32 -7.14
N TYR A 16 -17.00 -15.93 -6.50
CA TYR A 16 -15.63 -15.85 -7.02
C TYR A 16 -15.53 -16.68 -8.30
N VAL A 17 -15.93 -16.07 -9.42
CA VAL A 17 -15.52 -16.49 -10.75
C VAL A 17 -14.01 -16.31 -10.79
N GLN A 18 -13.29 -17.40 -11.06
CA GLN A 18 -11.85 -17.38 -11.36
C GLN A 18 -11.55 -16.17 -12.26
N PRO A 19 -10.58 -15.31 -11.93
CA PRO A 19 -10.29 -14.16 -12.75
C PRO A 19 -9.97 -14.66 -14.16
N LYS A 20 -10.71 -14.14 -15.14
CA LYS A 20 -10.45 -14.40 -16.54
C LYS A 20 -9.09 -13.77 -16.83
N GLU A 21 -8.04 -14.59 -16.89
CA GLU A 21 -6.68 -14.16 -17.19
C GLU A 21 -6.69 -13.46 -18.56
N THR A 22 -6.82 -12.14 -18.52
CA THR A 22 -6.70 -11.30 -19.69
C THR A 22 -5.24 -10.90 -19.69
N GLY A 23 -4.41 -11.66 -20.42
CA GLY A 23 -2.95 -11.51 -20.50
C GLY A 23 -2.47 -10.22 -21.17
N GLY A 24 -2.99 -9.07 -20.75
CA GLY A 24 -2.47 -7.75 -21.08
C GLY A 24 -1.64 -7.21 -19.92
N ALA A 25 -0.47 -6.62 -20.22
CA ALA A 25 0.26 -5.80 -19.26
C ALA A 25 -0.66 -4.71 -18.68
N ALA A 26 -0.61 -4.47 -17.36
CA ALA A 26 -1.27 -3.33 -16.75
C ALA A 26 -0.79 -2.07 -17.45
N MET A 27 -1.73 -1.33 -18.04
CA MET A 27 -1.48 0.03 -18.45
C MET A 27 -1.33 0.87 -17.19
N LEU A 28 -0.13 1.37 -16.94
CA LEU A 28 0.14 2.32 -15.86
C LEU A 28 -0.31 3.71 -16.30
N GLU A 29 -1.00 4.40 -15.40
CA GLU A 29 -1.42 5.77 -15.55
C GLU A 29 -0.69 6.65 -14.56
N THR A 30 -0.29 7.82 -15.04
CA THR A 30 0.28 8.86 -14.20
C THR A 30 -0.85 9.65 -13.53
N ARG A 31 -0.85 9.70 -12.20
CA ARG A 31 -1.88 10.35 -11.39
C ARG A 31 -1.30 11.49 -10.58
N THR A 32 -1.95 12.64 -10.62
CA THR A 32 -1.68 13.77 -9.74
C THR A 32 -2.38 13.55 -8.41
N LEU A 33 -1.69 13.82 -7.31
CA LEU A 33 -2.20 13.68 -5.95
C LEU A 33 -2.16 15.02 -5.24
N PHE A 34 -3.02 15.22 -4.25
CA PHE A 34 -3.00 16.40 -3.35
C PHE A 34 -3.01 17.72 -4.12
N GLY A 35 -3.97 17.88 -5.03
CA GLY A 35 -4.09 19.11 -5.85
C GLY A 35 -2.92 19.33 -6.84
N GLY A 36 -2.12 18.30 -7.13
CA GLY A 36 -1.00 18.38 -8.06
C GLY A 36 0.37 18.48 -7.39
N ALA A 37 0.43 18.47 -6.06
CA ALA A 37 1.70 18.53 -5.35
C ALA A 37 2.57 17.29 -5.50
N PHE A 38 1.94 16.13 -5.75
CA PHE A 38 2.64 14.88 -6.02
C PHE A 38 2.13 14.22 -7.29
N GLN A 39 2.94 13.29 -7.80
CA GLN A 39 2.56 12.41 -8.87
C GLN A 39 3.00 10.96 -8.58
N ILE A 40 2.18 9.99 -8.97
CA ILE A 40 2.46 8.56 -8.85
C ILE A 40 2.03 7.82 -10.14
N GLN A 41 2.63 6.67 -10.42
CA GLN A 41 2.17 5.75 -11.47
C GLN A 41 1.43 4.56 -10.83
N LEU A 42 0.17 4.37 -11.21
CA LEU A 42 -0.67 3.26 -10.75
C LEU A 42 -1.37 2.58 -11.93
N PRO A 43 -1.71 1.28 -11.85
CA PRO A 43 -2.52 0.62 -12.88
C PRO A 43 -3.87 1.31 -13.06
N ALA A 44 -4.34 1.42 -14.30
CA ALA A 44 -5.62 2.03 -14.65
C ALA A 44 -6.84 1.38 -13.93
N SER A 45 -6.72 0.12 -13.50
CA SER A 45 -7.75 -0.61 -12.76
C SER A 45 -8.04 -0.04 -11.37
N PHE A 46 -7.11 0.71 -10.79
CA PHE A 46 -7.29 1.34 -9.48
C PHE A 46 -8.17 2.58 -9.62
N LYS A 47 -9.21 2.69 -8.81
CA LYS A 47 -10.16 3.82 -8.82
C LYS A 47 -10.00 4.67 -7.58
N ASP A 48 -10.05 5.98 -7.76
CA ASP A 48 -10.00 6.93 -6.65
C ASP A 48 -11.27 6.82 -5.81
N VAL A 49 -11.06 6.60 -4.52
CA VAL A 49 -12.10 6.42 -3.52
C VAL A 49 -12.78 7.75 -3.15
N SER A 50 -12.11 8.88 -3.33
CA SER A 50 -12.66 10.23 -3.09
C SER A 50 -13.95 10.49 -3.88
N THR A 51 -14.09 9.81 -5.03
CA THR A 51 -15.24 9.93 -5.93
C THR A 51 -16.56 9.44 -5.33
N PHE A 52 -16.51 8.62 -4.27
CA PHE A 52 -17.71 8.05 -3.63
C PHE A 52 -17.72 8.12 -2.11
N ARG A 53 -16.65 8.59 -1.46
CA ARG A 53 -16.63 8.91 -0.04
C ARG A 53 -15.59 9.97 0.28
N GLN A 54 -15.78 10.67 1.39
CA GLN A 54 -14.74 11.57 1.89
C GLN A 54 -13.52 10.80 2.39
N VAL A 55 -12.35 11.32 2.05
CA VAL A 55 -11.02 10.87 2.51
C VAL A 55 -10.37 12.09 3.19
N PRO A 56 -9.60 11.93 4.27
CA PRO A 56 -8.87 13.04 4.88
C PRO A 56 -7.99 13.78 3.87
N ASP A 57 -7.83 15.10 4.01
CA ASP A 57 -7.08 15.93 3.05
C ASP A 57 -5.61 15.52 2.90
N ASN A 58 -5.03 14.90 3.93
CA ASN A 58 -3.66 14.39 3.93
C ASN A 58 -3.56 12.93 3.43
N GLN A 59 -4.64 12.38 2.88
CA GLN A 59 -4.70 11.01 2.39
C GLN A 59 -5.35 10.93 0.99
N GLU A 60 -4.76 10.12 0.11
CA GLU A 60 -5.32 9.73 -1.18
C GLU A 60 -5.45 8.21 -1.20
N VAL A 61 -6.57 7.69 -1.71
CA VAL A 61 -6.86 6.26 -1.61
C VAL A 61 -7.41 5.73 -2.92
N PHE A 62 -6.83 4.64 -3.38
CA PHE A 62 -7.24 3.93 -4.58
C PHE A 62 -7.59 2.47 -4.28
N VAL A 63 -8.62 1.94 -4.94
CA VAL A 63 -9.05 0.54 -4.79
C VAL A 63 -9.19 -0.13 -6.15
N ASN A 64 -8.87 -1.41 -6.22
CA ASN A 64 -9.18 -2.24 -7.36
C ASN A 64 -10.42 -3.10 -7.03
N ASP A 65 -11.48 -2.88 -7.80
CA ASP A 65 -12.77 -3.52 -7.57
C ASP A 65 -12.76 -5.03 -7.83
N ASP A 66 -11.82 -5.52 -8.64
CA ASP A 66 -11.78 -6.91 -9.12
C ASP A 66 -11.08 -7.86 -8.15
N ASN A 67 -10.16 -7.36 -7.33
CA ASN A 67 -9.30 -8.19 -6.47
C ASN A 67 -9.14 -7.69 -5.02
N GLU A 68 -9.95 -6.70 -4.61
CA GLU A 68 -9.94 -6.13 -3.26
C GLU A 68 -8.60 -5.53 -2.81
N GLU A 69 -7.68 -5.27 -3.74
CA GLU A 69 -6.45 -4.57 -3.44
C GLU A 69 -6.69 -3.07 -3.26
N SER A 70 -5.87 -2.44 -2.43
CA SER A 70 -5.92 -0.99 -2.23
C SER A 70 -4.53 -0.38 -2.13
N VAL A 71 -4.41 0.87 -2.55
CA VAL A 71 -3.22 1.70 -2.37
C VAL A 71 -3.64 2.97 -1.66
N SER A 72 -3.01 3.28 -0.52
CA SER A 72 -3.11 4.60 0.12
C SER A 72 -1.81 5.38 -0.05
N ILE A 73 -1.95 6.70 -0.15
CA ILE A 73 -0.85 7.64 -0.05
C ILE A 73 -1.19 8.57 1.11
N ASP A 74 -0.34 8.59 2.14
CA ASP A 74 -0.57 9.32 3.39
C ASP A 74 0.59 10.30 3.63
N ILE A 75 0.28 11.58 3.84
CA ILE A 75 1.23 12.58 4.34
C ILE A 75 1.13 12.62 5.86
N LEU A 76 2.22 12.28 6.54
CA LEU A 76 2.32 12.15 7.99
C LEU A 76 3.43 13.04 8.54
N ASP A 77 3.36 13.32 9.83
CA ASP A 77 4.50 13.88 10.55
C ASP A 77 5.64 12.86 10.60
N SER A 78 6.88 13.35 10.47
CA SER A 78 8.06 12.51 10.53
C SER A 78 8.20 11.88 11.91
N VAL A 79 8.41 10.56 11.95
CA VAL A 79 8.68 9.84 13.19
C VAL A 79 10.11 10.10 13.70
N THR A 80 10.26 10.19 15.01
CA THR A 80 11.57 10.23 15.66
C THR A 80 12.21 8.85 15.58
N ALA A 81 13.25 8.71 14.75
CA ALA A 81 13.97 7.46 14.55
C ALA A 81 15.46 7.71 14.30
N THR A 82 16.30 6.79 14.73
CA THR A 82 17.76 6.84 14.56
C THR A 82 18.21 6.45 13.15
N SER A 83 17.35 5.81 12.36
CA SER A 83 17.62 5.45 10.96
C SER A 83 16.35 5.41 10.10
N PRO A 84 16.47 5.50 8.76
CA PRO A 84 15.33 5.31 7.86
C PRO A 84 14.65 3.93 8.03
N GLY A 85 15.44 2.89 8.26
CA GLY A 85 14.93 1.53 8.49
C GLY A 85 14.13 1.41 9.79
N GLU A 86 14.54 2.10 10.85
CA GLU A 86 13.77 2.18 12.10
C GLU A 86 12.46 2.95 11.91
N ALA A 87 12.49 4.09 11.22
CA ALA A 87 11.28 4.84 10.90
C ALA A 87 10.25 3.99 10.15
N ALA A 88 10.70 3.21 9.17
CA ALA A 88 9.83 2.29 8.45
C ALA A 88 9.23 1.21 9.37
N ARG A 89 10.00 0.68 10.33
CA ARG A 89 9.46 -0.28 11.31
C ARG A 89 8.40 0.35 12.22
N LEU A 90 8.62 1.57 12.69
CA LEU A 90 7.65 2.30 13.50
C LEU A 90 6.34 2.54 12.75
N HIS A 91 6.43 2.96 11.49
CA HIS A 91 5.24 3.12 10.64
C HIS A 91 4.51 1.80 10.39
N PHE A 92 5.24 0.70 10.15
CA PHE A 92 4.62 -0.62 9.98
C PHE A 92 3.86 -1.07 11.23
N GLU A 93 4.41 -0.82 12.41
CA GLU A 93 3.73 -1.10 13.68
C GLU A 93 2.47 -0.24 13.84
N ALA A 94 2.54 1.06 13.53
CA ALA A 94 1.38 1.94 13.59
C ALA A 94 0.25 1.49 12.63
N ILE A 95 0.59 0.96 11.45
CA ILE A 95 -0.37 0.35 10.53
C ILE A 95 -1.01 -0.91 11.16
N ALA A 96 -0.21 -1.75 11.83
CA ALA A 96 -0.70 -2.92 12.54
C ALA A 96 -1.69 -2.55 13.65
N GLU A 97 -1.37 -1.57 14.47
CA GLU A 97 -2.25 -1.04 15.52
C GLU A 97 -3.55 -0.46 14.93
N CYS A 98 -3.45 0.36 13.88
CA CYS A 98 -4.61 0.96 13.21
C CYS A 98 -5.56 -0.07 12.59
N ASN A 99 -5.03 -1.23 12.23
CA ASN A 99 -5.77 -2.36 11.69
C ASN A 99 -6.22 -3.35 12.77
N ALA A 100 -5.87 -3.13 14.04
CA ALA A 100 -6.06 -4.08 15.14
C ALA A 100 -5.56 -5.49 14.76
N ALA A 101 -4.38 -5.56 14.15
CA ALA A 101 -3.78 -6.81 13.71
C ALA A 101 -3.40 -7.69 14.92
N SER A 102 -3.77 -8.96 14.87
CA SER A 102 -3.40 -9.93 15.91
C SER A 102 -1.97 -10.45 15.75
N SER A 103 -1.45 -10.36 14.53
CA SER A 103 -0.07 -10.70 14.20
C SER A 103 0.44 -9.74 13.13
N SER A 104 1.70 -9.33 13.27
CA SER A 104 2.41 -8.46 12.35
C SER A 104 3.82 -9.01 12.17
N THR A 105 4.28 -9.17 10.93
CA THR A 105 5.60 -9.71 10.63
C THR A 105 6.19 -9.02 9.41
N ILE A 106 7.31 -8.33 9.63
CA ILE A 106 8.10 -7.76 8.53
C ILE A 106 8.93 -8.89 7.91
N GLN A 107 8.84 -9.03 6.60
CA GLN A 107 9.61 -10.01 5.84
C GLN A 107 10.85 -9.39 5.18
N SER A 108 10.74 -8.15 4.70
CA SER A 108 11.91 -7.43 4.16
C SER A 108 11.83 -5.94 4.40
N VAL A 109 13.00 -5.32 4.54
CA VAL A 109 13.21 -3.87 4.60
C VAL A 109 14.39 -3.55 3.70
N ARG A 110 14.18 -2.76 2.64
CA ARG A 110 15.22 -2.40 1.66
C ARG A 110 15.30 -0.90 1.48
N LEU A 111 16.50 -0.36 1.60
CA LEU A 111 16.79 1.04 1.33
C LEU A 111 17.10 1.23 -0.16
N HIS A 112 16.39 2.16 -0.80
CA HIS A 112 16.61 2.61 -2.16
C HIS A 112 17.05 4.07 -2.12
N SER A 113 18.36 4.28 -2.25
CA SER A 113 18.93 5.61 -2.46
C SER A 113 19.03 5.88 -3.96
N SER A 114 18.60 7.06 -4.39
CA SER A 114 18.88 7.56 -5.75
C SER A 114 19.47 8.95 -5.66
N ASP A 115 20.29 9.33 -6.63
CA ASP A 115 20.97 10.64 -6.65
C ASP A 115 20.00 11.83 -6.83
N SER A 116 18.72 11.59 -7.11
CA SER A 116 17.73 12.60 -7.48
C SER A 116 16.44 12.60 -6.64
N CYS A 117 16.29 11.67 -5.71
CA CYS A 117 15.12 11.56 -4.82
C CYS A 117 15.57 11.26 -3.38
N PRO A 118 14.77 11.64 -2.36
CA PRO A 118 15.05 11.25 -0.98
C PRO A 118 15.16 9.73 -0.87
N SER A 119 16.03 9.24 0.01
CA SER A 119 16.19 7.81 0.27
C SER A 119 14.84 7.19 0.62
N VAL A 120 14.42 6.19 -0.13
CA VAL A 120 13.13 5.51 0.04
C VAL A 120 13.35 4.18 0.75
N VAL A 121 12.53 3.86 1.75
CA VAL A 121 12.57 2.54 2.39
C VAL A 121 11.36 1.74 1.94
N LEU A 122 11.61 0.61 1.28
CA LEU A 122 10.57 -0.33 0.87
C LEU A 122 10.46 -1.46 1.90
N VAL A 123 9.26 -1.67 2.42
CA VAL A 123 8.95 -2.72 3.39
C VAL A 123 7.93 -3.68 2.80
N HIS A 124 8.15 -4.96 3.03
CA HIS A 124 7.16 -6.00 2.80
C HIS A 124 6.90 -6.74 4.10
N GLY A 125 5.64 -6.95 4.43
CA GLY A 125 5.24 -7.66 5.64
C GLY A 125 3.83 -8.21 5.55
N LEU A 126 3.52 -9.09 6.51
CA LEU A 126 2.24 -9.73 6.65
C LEU A 126 1.55 -9.23 7.91
N GLN A 127 0.24 -9.06 7.83
CA GLN A 127 -0.59 -8.84 9.01
C GLN A 127 -1.77 -9.80 9.00
N LYS A 128 -2.12 -10.36 10.17
CA LYS A 128 -3.38 -11.06 10.38
C LYS A 128 -4.38 -10.12 11.01
N VAL A 129 -5.53 -9.96 10.37
CA VAL A 129 -6.53 -8.99 10.79
C VAL A 129 -7.91 -9.63 10.82
N ALA A 130 -8.57 -9.56 11.97
CA ALA A 130 -9.98 -9.90 12.07
C ALA A 130 -10.83 -8.78 11.48
N LYS A 131 -11.77 -9.13 10.59
CA LYS A 131 -12.84 -8.20 10.19
C LYS A 131 -13.90 -8.15 11.28
N PHE A 132 -14.56 -6.99 11.41
CA PHE A 132 -15.57 -6.73 12.43
C PHE A 132 -16.49 -7.94 12.71
N ASN A 133 -16.42 -8.45 13.94
CA ASN A 133 -17.29 -9.51 14.46
C ASN A 133 -17.15 -10.89 13.75
N GLN A 134 -16.02 -11.14 13.09
CA GLN A 134 -15.65 -12.45 12.53
C GLN A 134 -14.59 -13.13 13.41
N VAL A 135 -14.69 -14.46 13.53
CA VAL A 135 -13.70 -15.29 14.24
C VAL A 135 -12.50 -15.60 13.34
N GLU A 136 -12.72 -15.62 12.02
CA GLU A 136 -11.67 -15.88 11.04
C GLU A 136 -10.86 -14.60 10.78
N GLU A 137 -9.54 -14.75 10.87
CA GLU A 137 -8.58 -13.69 10.58
C GLU A 137 -8.13 -13.81 9.13
N ASP A 138 -8.15 -12.69 8.41
CA ASP A 138 -7.61 -12.63 7.07
C ASP A 138 -6.13 -12.27 7.13
N LEU A 139 -5.34 -12.99 6.33
CA LEU A 139 -3.95 -12.62 6.10
C LEU A 139 -3.89 -11.54 5.02
N VAL A 140 -3.21 -10.44 5.31
CA VAL A 140 -3.02 -9.34 4.37
C VAL A 140 -1.51 -9.16 4.14
N GLN A 141 -1.11 -9.18 2.87
CA GLN A 141 0.19 -8.69 2.45
C GLN A 141 0.17 -7.17 2.41
N ILE A 142 1.13 -6.56 3.08
CA ILE A 142 1.32 -5.12 3.12
C ILE A 142 2.70 -4.83 2.55
N ALA A 143 2.73 -4.03 1.50
CA ALA A 143 3.95 -3.49 0.92
C ALA A 143 3.86 -1.97 0.99
N PHE A 144 4.85 -1.30 1.55
CA PHE A 144 4.85 0.16 1.51
C PHE A 144 6.22 0.77 1.29
N ALA A 145 6.22 1.92 0.63
CA ALA A 145 7.39 2.76 0.43
C ALA A 145 7.30 3.99 1.34
N LEU A 146 8.34 4.23 2.13
CA LEU A 146 8.51 5.40 3.00
C LEU A 146 9.41 6.43 2.31
N TYR A 147 8.85 7.60 2.03
CA TYR A 147 9.55 8.78 1.53
C TYR A 147 9.72 9.78 2.67
N ARG A 148 10.95 10.05 3.08
CA ARG A 148 11.22 10.98 4.19
C ARG A 148 11.67 12.33 3.65
N PHE A 149 10.91 13.38 3.97
CA PHE A 149 11.23 14.77 3.67
C PHE A 149 11.71 15.46 4.95
N THR A 150 12.99 15.23 5.27
CA THR A 150 13.59 15.66 6.56
C THR A 150 13.52 17.17 6.76
N ASP A 151 13.67 17.95 5.70
CA ASP A 151 13.64 19.42 5.76
C ASP A 151 12.23 19.94 6.10
N ASN A 152 11.20 19.18 5.76
CA ASN A 152 9.80 19.50 5.99
C ASN A 152 9.22 18.78 7.23
N GLN A 153 10.02 17.99 7.94
CA GLN A 153 9.58 17.13 9.05
C GLN A 153 8.37 16.25 8.68
N ALA A 154 8.31 15.79 7.43
CA ALA A 154 7.20 15.01 6.90
C ALA A 154 7.67 13.64 6.40
N ASP A 155 6.84 12.63 6.64
CA ASP A 155 6.97 11.30 6.06
C ASP A 155 5.77 11.05 5.14
N VAL A 156 6.03 10.63 3.89
CA VAL A 156 4.98 10.23 2.95
C VAL A 156 5.04 8.73 2.75
N LEU A 157 3.93 8.04 3.01
CA LEU A 157 3.80 6.60 2.84
C LEU A 157 2.97 6.29 1.62
N VAL A 158 3.48 5.41 0.76
CA VAL A 158 2.69 4.73 -0.28
C VAL A 158 2.48 3.30 0.17
N CYS A 159 1.27 2.93 0.57
CA CYS A 159 0.94 1.64 1.17
C CYS A 159 0.00 0.82 0.27
N HIS A 160 0.44 -0.34 -0.18
CA HIS A 160 -0.35 -1.34 -0.90
C HIS A 160 -0.79 -2.45 0.04
N ASN A 161 -2.09 -2.72 0.05
CA ASN A 161 -2.71 -3.80 0.82
C ASN A 161 -3.29 -4.81 -0.16
N LYS A 162 -2.86 -6.07 -0.01
CA LYS A 162 -3.30 -7.20 -0.79
C LYS A 162 -3.85 -8.30 0.13
N PRO A 163 -5.18 -8.46 0.21
CA PRO A 163 -5.79 -9.58 0.90
C PRO A 163 -5.31 -10.92 0.31
N CYS A 164 -5.00 -11.88 1.17
CA CYS A 164 -4.67 -13.25 0.78
C CYS A 164 -5.85 -14.17 1.08
N PRO A 165 -6.14 -15.17 0.24
CA PRO A 165 -7.12 -16.20 0.56
C PRO A 165 -6.75 -16.94 1.85
N SER A 166 -7.74 -17.41 2.61
CA SER A 166 -7.53 -18.14 3.87
C SER A 166 -6.71 -19.43 3.74
N SER A 167 -6.58 -19.98 2.52
CA SER A 167 -5.72 -21.12 2.20
C SER A 167 -4.23 -20.78 2.04
N PHE A 168 -3.84 -19.52 2.24
CA PHE A 168 -2.48 -19.06 2.05
C PHE A 168 -1.62 -19.37 3.29
N GLU A 169 -0.70 -20.33 3.16
CA GLU A 169 0.27 -20.62 4.21
C GLU A 169 1.39 -19.57 4.25
N ASN A 170 1.79 -19.16 5.47
CA ASN A 170 2.80 -18.13 5.77
C ASN A 170 4.15 -18.28 5.03
N GLY A 171 4.44 -19.44 4.43
CA GLY A 171 5.70 -19.74 3.73
C GLY A 171 5.65 -19.72 2.20
N SER A 172 4.47 -19.59 1.58
CA SER A 172 4.28 -19.64 0.11
C SER A 172 4.03 -18.25 -0.49
N ALA A 173 4.53 -17.19 0.15
CA ALA A 173 4.30 -15.84 -0.33
C ALA A 173 5.15 -15.52 -1.56
N THR A 174 4.58 -15.70 -2.74
CA THR A 174 5.09 -15.14 -3.99
C THR A 174 4.90 -13.62 -3.91
N TRP A 175 5.92 -12.94 -3.40
CA TRP A 175 5.93 -11.48 -3.34
C TRP A 175 6.01 -10.87 -4.73
N LEU A 176 5.61 -9.61 -4.79
CA LEU A 176 5.95 -8.67 -5.87
C LEU A 176 7.47 -8.73 -6.09
N GLY A 177 7.92 -9.50 -7.08
CA GLY A 177 9.35 -9.66 -7.37
C GLY A 177 9.83 -11.09 -7.67
N ASP A 178 9.03 -12.15 -7.44
CA ASP A 178 9.35 -13.42 -8.09
C ASP A 178 8.91 -13.33 -9.55
N SER A 179 9.88 -13.09 -10.42
CA SER A 179 9.81 -12.94 -11.87
C SER A 179 9.09 -14.09 -12.61
N SER A 180 8.57 -15.09 -11.90
CA SER A 180 7.80 -16.19 -12.47
C SER A 180 6.28 -15.99 -12.46
N GLN A 181 5.67 -15.16 -11.58
CA GLN A 181 4.21 -14.92 -11.55
C GLN A 181 3.81 -13.55 -10.96
N SER A 182 4.47 -12.46 -11.34
CA SER A 182 3.84 -11.14 -11.20
C SER A 182 2.62 -11.13 -12.11
N SER A 183 1.41 -11.11 -11.55
CA SER A 183 0.22 -10.84 -12.35
C SER A 183 0.48 -9.56 -13.13
N PRO A 184 0.52 -9.59 -14.48
CA PRO A 184 0.95 -8.44 -15.28
C PRO A 184 0.08 -7.20 -15.06
N ALA A 185 -1.07 -7.34 -14.40
CA ALA A 185 -2.06 -6.31 -14.11
C ALA A 185 -1.96 -5.65 -12.71
N GLY A 186 -1.03 -6.06 -11.84
CA GLY A 186 -1.00 -5.67 -10.42
C GLY A 186 -0.05 -4.51 -10.06
N ILE A 187 -0.16 -4.01 -8.83
CA ILE A 187 0.82 -3.10 -8.22
C ILE A 187 2.17 -3.82 -8.11
N ASN A 188 3.27 -3.16 -8.45
CA ASN A 188 4.64 -3.66 -8.28
C ASN A 188 5.50 -2.65 -7.53
N GLU A 189 6.75 -3.02 -7.21
CA GLU A 189 7.68 -2.13 -6.52
C GLU A 189 7.91 -0.82 -7.28
N THR A 190 7.94 -0.86 -8.62
CA THR A 190 8.06 0.35 -9.44
C THR A 190 6.93 1.34 -9.19
N CYS A 191 5.68 0.86 -9.00
CA CYS A 191 4.56 1.72 -8.64
C CYS A 191 4.79 2.38 -7.28
N LEU A 192 5.17 1.60 -6.25
CA LEU A 192 5.46 2.10 -4.91
C LEU A 192 6.61 3.09 -4.88
N LEU A 193 7.60 2.91 -5.76
CA LEU A 193 8.78 3.76 -5.90
C LEU A 193 8.60 4.94 -6.87
N SER A 194 7.44 5.05 -7.54
CA SER A 194 7.20 6.07 -8.58
C SER A 194 6.74 7.44 -8.06
N LEU A 195 6.51 7.59 -6.75
CA LEU A 195 6.05 8.85 -6.17
C LEU A 195 7.10 9.95 -6.39
N ARG A 196 6.66 11.09 -6.90
CA ARG A 196 7.48 12.28 -7.12
C ARG A 196 6.81 13.51 -6.53
N LEU A 197 7.58 14.28 -5.77
CA LEU A 197 7.18 15.62 -5.30
C LEU A 197 7.31 16.60 -6.47
N LEU A 198 6.23 17.31 -6.77
CA LEU A 198 6.16 18.34 -7.82
C LEU A 198 6.09 19.75 -7.23
N ASP A 199 5.37 19.93 -6.11
CA ASP A 199 5.23 21.21 -5.42
C ASP A 199 5.53 21.05 -3.92
N PRO A 200 6.67 21.56 -3.42
CA PRO A 200 7.03 21.54 -2.00
C PRO A 200 6.09 22.35 -1.10
N GLY A 201 5.27 23.26 -1.66
CA GLY A 201 4.33 24.08 -0.90
C GLY A 201 3.23 23.28 -0.18
N ILE A 202 3.08 21.99 -0.51
CA ILE A 202 2.15 21.08 0.18
C ILE A 202 2.46 20.89 1.67
N PHE A 203 3.71 21.13 2.08
CA PHE A 203 4.13 20.97 3.47
C PHE A 203 3.96 22.22 4.34
N GLY A 204 3.54 23.37 3.78
CA GLY A 204 3.34 24.62 4.53
C GLY A 204 3.64 25.88 3.75
#